data_AF-A0A9Q1HF47-F1
#
_entry.id   AF-A0A9Q1HF47-F1
#
_cell.length_a   1.000
_cell.length_b   1.000
_cell.length_c   1.000
_cell.angle_alpha   90.00
_cell.angle_beta   90.00
_cell.angle_gamma   90.00
#
_symmetry.space_group_name_H-M   'P 1'
#
loop_
_entity.id
_entity.type
_entity.pdbx_description
1 polymer ?
#
loop_
_entity_poly.entity_id
_entity_poly.type
_entity_poly.pdbx_seq_one_letter_code
_entity_poly.pdbx_strand_id
1 'polypeptide(L)'
;MRKEFPELDKLSRIGVGFEIEEDKKSPVNIEGIKTDGRTIIDITGVGNGSIVLTGSILANCQSHIAVINMNGKILGRKELKHTRRWVYRYCAYLSELKIATVCWYDEIGIFDIRDNSYIKKNISDVSSSWPSKGMACHLTTDLVNNHILVGRYNSGDVYVFDDQLNYHHTLILPDMIKCPSDMAFSDGKLLSS
;
A
#
# COMPACT_ATOMS: atom_id res chain seq x y z
N MET A 1 28.35 -30.76 5.08
CA MET A 1 27.92 -31.30 3.77
C MET A 1 26.81 -30.38 3.26
N ARG A 2 27.14 -29.46 2.34
CA ARG A 2 26.17 -28.49 1.80
C ARG A 2 25.24 -29.24 0.84
N LYS A 3 23.92 -29.17 1.06
CA LYS A 3 22.94 -29.59 0.05
C LYS A 3 22.92 -28.51 -1.01
N GLU A 4 23.41 -28.83 -2.19
CA GLU A 4 23.23 -28.00 -3.37
C GLU A 4 21.79 -28.17 -3.86
N PHE A 5 21.17 -27.05 -4.27
CA PHE A 5 19.80 -26.98 -4.76
C PHE A 5 19.84 -26.71 -6.27
N PRO A 6 19.83 -27.74 -7.13
CA PRO A 6 20.01 -27.60 -8.59
C PRO A 6 18.84 -26.87 -9.27
N GLU A 7 17.74 -26.65 -8.56
CA GLU A 7 16.56 -25.92 -9.02
C GLU A 7 16.82 -24.39 -9.11
N LEU A 8 17.84 -23.86 -8.42
CA LEU A 8 18.23 -22.45 -8.51
C LEU A 8 18.96 -22.12 -9.82
N ASP A 9 19.65 -23.09 -10.43
CA ASP A 9 20.32 -22.90 -11.72
C ASP A 9 19.31 -22.78 -12.88
N LYS A 10 18.07 -23.25 -12.71
CA LYS A 10 16.99 -23.04 -13.70
C LYS A 10 16.47 -21.61 -13.72
N LEU A 11 16.61 -20.85 -12.62
CA LEU A 11 16.24 -19.43 -12.57
C LEU A 11 17.28 -18.53 -13.24
N SER A 12 18.54 -19.00 -13.38
CA SER A 12 19.59 -18.28 -14.11
C SER A 12 19.36 -18.20 -15.63
N ARG A 13 18.39 -18.96 -16.15
CA ARG A 13 18.02 -19.00 -17.58
C ARG A 13 16.82 -18.14 -17.95
N ILE A 14 16.16 -17.51 -16.98
CA ILE A 14 15.28 -16.39 -17.30
C ILE A 14 16.19 -15.19 -17.49
N GLY A 15 16.74 -15.08 -18.70
CA GLY A 15 17.42 -13.88 -19.15
C GLY A 15 16.41 -12.74 -19.13
N VAL A 16 16.29 -12.05 -18.01
CA VAL A 16 15.62 -10.76 -17.94
C VAL A 16 16.58 -9.72 -18.49
N GLY A 17 16.89 -9.85 -19.77
CA GLY A 17 17.33 -8.72 -20.57
C GLY A 17 16.08 -7.90 -20.87
N PHE A 18 15.72 -6.99 -19.96
CA PHE A 18 14.99 -5.82 -20.40
C PHE A 18 16.02 -4.97 -21.16
N GLU A 19 16.07 -5.13 -22.48
CA GLU A 19 16.48 -4.01 -23.31
C GLU A 19 15.41 -2.93 -23.09
N ILE A 20 15.72 -1.99 -22.21
CA ILE A 20 15.12 -0.67 -22.31
C ILE A 20 15.74 -0.11 -23.60
N GLU A 21 15.06 -0.28 -24.73
CA GLU A 21 15.24 0.66 -25.82
C GLU A 21 14.96 2.04 -25.19
N GLU A 22 16.01 2.85 -25.02
CA GLU A 22 15.85 4.29 -24.86
C GLU A 22 15.27 4.83 -26.16
N ASP A 23 14.01 4.50 -26.43
CA ASP A 23 13.21 5.26 -27.35
C ASP A 23 13.09 6.64 -26.69
N LYS A 24 13.88 7.60 -27.18
CA LYS A 24 13.86 9.02 -26.79
C LYS A 24 12.53 9.69 -27.14
N LYS A 25 11.42 8.95 -27.10
CA LYS A 25 10.09 9.50 -26.99
C LYS A 25 10.01 10.17 -25.63
N SER A 26 9.88 11.50 -25.71
CA SER A 26 9.45 12.41 -24.67
C SER A 26 8.73 11.69 -23.52
N PRO A 27 8.96 12.05 -22.22
CA PRO A 27 8.20 11.49 -21.11
C PRO A 27 6.74 11.44 -21.51
N VAL A 28 6.13 10.25 -21.42
CA VAL A 28 4.72 10.05 -21.79
C VAL A 28 3.95 11.10 -21.02
N ASN A 29 3.51 12.14 -21.72
CA ASN A 29 2.74 13.21 -21.12
C ASN A 29 1.33 12.64 -20.95
N ILE A 30 1.15 11.88 -19.86
CA ILE A 30 -0.14 11.35 -19.49
C ILE A 30 -0.98 12.56 -19.08
N GLU A 31 -1.89 12.94 -19.96
CA GLU A 31 -2.80 14.05 -19.75
C GLU A 31 -3.52 13.86 -18.41
N GLY A 32 -3.21 14.71 -17.43
CA GLY A 32 -3.78 14.66 -16.07
C GLY A 32 -2.82 14.30 -14.94
N ILE A 33 -1.65 13.71 -15.23
CA ILE A 33 -0.57 13.52 -14.24
C ILE A 33 0.44 14.66 -14.40
N LYS A 34 0.03 15.87 -13.99
CA LYS A 34 0.95 17.00 -13.88
C LYS A 34 1.71 16.91 -12.55
N THR A 35 2.97 17.33 -12.54
CA THR A 35 3.76 17.54 -11.32
C THR A 35 3.18 18.73 -10.55
N ASP A 36 2.07 18.50 -9.84
CA ASP A 36 1.28 19.54 -9.17
C ASP A 36 1.49 19.52 -7.64
N GLY A 37 2.71 19.16 -7.21
CA GLY A 37 3.08 19.02 -5.80
C GLY A 37 2.57 17.74 -5.13
N ARG A 38 2.01 16.82 -5.90
CA ARG A 38 1.64 15.45 -5.46
C ARG A 38 2.86 14.54 -5.49
N THR A 39 3.01 13.78 -4.41
CA THR A 39 3.97 12.67 -4.30
C THR A 39 3.19 11.37 -4.37
N ILE A 40 3.66 10.43 -5.19
CA ILE A 40 3.16 9.05 -5.16
C ILE A 40 4.00 8.32 -4.11
N ILE A 41 3.31 7.65 -3.19
CA ILE A 41 3.90 6.87 -2.11
C ILE A 41 3.70 5.39 -2.36
N ASP A 42 2.55 5.00 -2.94
CA ASP A 42 2.22 3.60 -3.14
C ASP A 42 1.30 3.40 -4.35
N ILE A 43 1.29 2.17 -4.86
CA ILE A 43 0.58 1.75 -6.07
C ILE A 43 0.04 0.34 -5.92
N THR A 44 -1.21 0.12 -6.33
CA THR A 44 -1.79 -1.23 -6.44
C THR A 44 -2.66 -1.36 -7.67
N GLY A 45 -2.72 -2.57 -8.23
CA GLY A 45 -3.75 -2.94 -9.21
C GLY A 45 -5.07 -3.31 -8.53
N VAL A 46 -6.16 -3.25 -9.27
CA VAL A 46 -7.47 -3.80 -8.89
C VAL A 46 -8.05 -4.65 -10.03
N GLY A 47 -9.08 -5.46 -9.73
CA GLY A 47 -9.51 -6.58 -10.58
C GLY A 47 -10.02 -6.18 -11.98
N ASN A 48 -10.48 -4.94 -12.14
CA ASN A 48 -10.93 -4.42 -13.44
C ASN A 48 -9.80 -3.85 -14.32
N GLY A 49 -8.53 -4.07 -13.95
CA GLY A 49 -7.37 -3.55 -14.66
C GLY A 49 -7.06 -2.07 -14.36
N SER A 50 -7.80 -1.43 -13.45
CA SER A 50 -7.43 -0.09 -12.99
C SER A 50 -6.21 -0.16 -12.08
N ILE A 51 -5.46 0.94 -12.07
CA ILE A 51 -4.32 1.17 -11.21
C ILE A 51 -4.74 2.25 -10.21
N VAL A 52 -4.43 2.03 -8.95
CA VAL A 52 -4.63 2.99 -7.87
C VAL A 52 -3.27 3.52 -7.46
N LEU A 53 -3.18 4.84 -7.34
CA LEU A 53 -2.05 5.56 -6.81
C LEU A 53 -2.45 6.25 -5.50
N THR A 54 -1.64 6.15 -4.46
CA THR A 54 -1.81 6.92 -3.24
C THR A 54 -0.58 7.72 -2.89
N GLY A 55 -0.76 8.79 -2.12
CA GLY A 55 0.36 9.52 -1.57
C GLY A 55 -0.02 10.84 -0.95
N SER A 56 0.89 11.82 -1.00
CA SER A 56 0.76 13.06 -0.21
C SER A 56 0.77 14.32 -1.08
N ILE A 57 0.06 15.34 -0.60
CA ILE A 57 0.02 16.73 -1.07
C ILE A 57 0.58 17.59 0.07
N LEU A 58 1.90 17.75 0.07
CA LEU A 58 2.63 18.32 1.21
C LEU A 58 2.22 19.76 1.52
N ALA A 59 1.90 20.56 0.49
CA ALA A 59 1.52 21.96 0.65
C ALA A 59 0.28 22.16 1.55
N ASN A 60 -0.64 21.20 1.55
CA ASN A 60 -1.96 21.35 2.19
C ASN A 60 -2.23 20.32 3.30
N CYS A 61 -1.21 19.58 3.75
CA CYS A 61 -1.37 18.48 4.72
C CYS A 61 -2.48 17.50 4.31
N GLN A 62 -2.53 17.17 3.02
CA GLN A 62 -3.53 16.27 2.44
C GLN A 62 -2.87 15.02 1.89
N SER A 63 -3.56 13.90 1.97
CA SER A 63 -3.21 12.70 1.20
C SER A 63 -4.17 12.56 0.03
N HIS A 64 -3.77 11.84 -1.01
CA HIS A 64 -4.65 11.55 -2.13
C HIS A 64 -4.73 10.07 -2.45
N ILE A 65 -5.83 9.71 -3.11
CA ILE A 65 -6.08 8.45 -3.80
C ILE A 65 -6.48 8.82 -5.22
N ALA A 66 -5.85 8.24 -6.23
CA ALA A 66 -6.20 8.43 -7.63
C ALA A 66 -6.37 7.06 -8.30
N VAL A 67 -7.40 6.93 -9.13
CA VAL A 67 -7.65 5.74 -9.93
C VAL A 67 -7.40 6.11 -11.38
N ILE A 68 -6.56 5.33 -12.05
CA ILE A 68 -6.26 5.48 -13.48
C ILE A 68 -6.56 4.15 -14.19
N ASN A 69 -7.00 4.20 -15.44
CA ASN A 69 -7.12 2.99 -16.25
C ASN A 69 -5.78 2.61 -16.89
N MET A 70 -5.73 1.46 -17.57
CA MET A 70 -4.53 0.97 -18.27
C MET A 70 -4.02 1.90 -19.38
N ASN A 71 -4.86 2.84 -19.85
CA ASN A 71 -4.47 3.85 -20.84
C ASN A 71 -3.93 5.13 -20.18
N GLY A 72 -3.73 5.15 -18.87
CA GLY A 72 -3.26 6.31 -18.10
C GLY A 72 -4.33 7.38 -17.84
N LYS A 73 -5.59 7.17 -18.24
CA LYS A 73 -6.66 8.15 -17.99
C LYS A 73 -7.13 8.07 -16.54
N ILE A 74 -7.23 9.23 -15.89
CA ILE A 74 -7.81 9.36 -14.55
C ILE A 74 -9.31 9.05 -14.59
N LEU A 75 -9.73 8.08 -13.79
CA LEU A 75 -11.13 7.69 -13.61
C LEU A 75 -11.74 8.34 -12.37
N GLY A 76 -10.95 8.57 -11.33
CA GLY A 76 -11.41 9.10 -10.06
C GLY A 76 -10.26 9.63 -9.21
N ARG A 77 -10.57 10.58 -8.31
CA ARG A 77 -9.60 11.14 -7.37
C ARG A 77 -10.30 11.51 -6.07
N LYS A 78 -9.64 11.26 -4.95
CA LYS A 78 -10.07 11.68 -3.62
C LYS A 78 -8.92 12.32 -2.87
N GLU A 79 -9.19 13.50 -2.31
CA GLU A 79 -8.26 14.21 -1.45
C GLU A 79 -8.79 14.17 -0.02
N LEU A 80 -7.90 13.84 0.92
CA LEU A 80 -8.25 13.63 2.32
C LEU A 80 -7.42 14.59 3.15
N LYS A 81 -8.10 15.48 3.88
CA LYS A 81 -7.48 16.49 4.75
C LYS A 81 -7.05 15.86 6.07
N HIS A 82 -5.90 16.30 6.57
CA HIS A 82 -5.37 15.91 7.87
C HIS A 82 -4.92 17.14 8.65
N THR A 83 -4.85 16.99 9.97
CA THR A 83 -4.35 18.03 10.87
C THR A 83 -2.84 18.04 11.01
N ARG A 84 -2.16 16.96 10.58
CA ARG A 84 -0.70 16.77 10.72
C ARG A 84 -0.01 16.84 9.35
N ARG A 85 1.24 17.31 9.34
CA ARG A 85 2.16 17.26 8.18
C ARG A 85 2.63 15.83 7.94
N TRP A 86 3.15 15.50 6.75
CA TRP A 86 3.67 14.17 6.38
C TRP A 86 2.62 13.05 6.35
N VAL A 87 1.63 13.24 5.50
CA VAL A 87 0.48 12.34 5.34
C VAL A 87 0.72 11.34 4.22
N TYR A 88 1.71 10.48 4.45
CA TYR A 88 2.02 9.38 3.55
C TYR A 88 0.91 8.35 3.62
N ARG A 89 0.33 8.03 2.46
CA ARG A 89 -0.74 7.05 2.33
C ARG A 89 -0.27 5.89 1.48
N TYR A 90 -0.41 4.71 2.05
CA TYR A 90 -0.14 3.43 1.44
C TYR A 90 -1.47 2.76 1.06
N CYS A 91 -1.42 1.81 0.13
CA CYS A 91 -2.58 1.08 -0.36
C CYS A 91 -2.25 -0.37 -0.67
N ALA A 92 -3.23 -1.25 -0.47
CA ALA A 92 -3.16 -2.63 -0.93
C ALA A 92 -4.49 -3.05 -1.54
N TYR A 93 -4.43 -3.94 -2.53
CA TYR A 93 -5.61 -4.58 -3.10
C TYR A 93 -6.41 -5.31 -2.01
N LEU A 94 -7.72 -5.11 -1.93
CA LEU A 94 -8.59 -5.80 -0.96
C LEU A 94 -9.61 -6.70 -1.65
N SER A 95 -10.25 -6.20 -2.71
CA SER A 95 -11.15 -7.00 -3.57
C SER A 95 -11.27 -6.32 -4.94
N GLU A 96 -12.03 -6.92 -5.85
CA GLU A 96 -12.18 -6.47 -7.25
C GLU A 96 -12.32 -4.95 -7.42
N LEU A 97 -13.08 -4.32 -6.52
CA LEU A 97 -13.41 -2.89 -6.59
C LEU A 97 -13.04 -2.11 -5.32
N LYS A 98 -12.30 -2.73 -4.40
CA LYS A 98 -11.92 -2.09 -3.13
C LYS A 98 -10.42 -2.20 -2.89
N ILE A 99 -9.88 -1.14 -2.32
CA ILE A 99 -8.52 -1.10 -1.78
C ILE A 99 -8.58 -0.83 -0.28
N ALA A 100 -7.65 -1.43 0.46
CA ALA A 100 -7.32 -1.01 1.80
C ALA A 100 -6.29 0.12 1.72
N THR A 101 -6.35 1.08 2.64
CA THR A 101 -5.37 2.16 2.75
C THR A 101 -5.03 2.41 4.20
N VAL A 102 -3.80 2.88 4.44
CA VAL A 102 -3.38 3.39 5.73
C VAL A 102 -2.64 4.71 5.54
N CYS A 103 -2.87 5.66 6.43
CA CYS A 103 -2.12 6.91 6.49
C CYS A 103 -1.17 6.87 7.68
N TRP A 104 0.01 7.45 7.52
CA TRP A 104 1.12 7.41 8.46
C TRP A 104 0.75 7.59 9.93
N TYR A 105 -0.22 8.45 10.28
CA TYR A 105 -0.47 8.78 11.68
C TYR A 105 -1.41 7.85 12.44
N ASP A 106 -2.57 7.53 11.89
CA ASP A 106 -3.55 6.79 12.66
C ASP A 106 -4.77 6.39 11.84
N GLU A 107 -4.77 6.54 10.52
CA GLU A 107 -5.99 6.33 9.73
C GLU A 107 -5.88 5.03 8.95
N ILE A 108 -6.82 4.13 9.14
CA ILE A 108 -7.05 2.98 8.26
C ILE A 108 -8.38 3.20 7.53
N GLY A 109 -8.45 2.80 6.27
CA GLY A 109 -9.66 2.97 5.49
C GLY A 109 -9.77 2.06 4.29
N ILE A 110 -10.98 1.97 3.76
CA ILE A 110 -11.31 1.22 2.54
C ILE A 110 -11.91 2.21 1.54
N PHE A 111 -11.35 2.20 0.34
CA PHE A 111 -11.81 3.01 -0.77
C PHE A 111 -12.47 2.14 -1.83
N ASP A 112 -13.68 2.49 -2.23
CA ASP A 112 -14.43 1.82 -3.29
C ASP A 112 -14.24 2.59 -4.60
N ILE A 113 -13.66 1.93 -5.60
CA ILE A 113 -13.31 2.60 -6.86
C ILE A 113 -14.52 2.85 -7.76
N ARG A 114 -15.69 2.23 -7.49
CA ARG A 114 -16.91 2.40 -8.31
C ARG A 114 -17.47 3.81 -8.20
N ASP A 115 -17.51 4.34 -6.99
CA ASP A 115 -18.16 5.60 -6.65
C ASP A 115 -17.23 6.60 -5.94
N ASN A 116 -15.96 6.23 -5.76
CA ASN A 116 -14.97 6.98 -4.99
C ASN A 116 -15.39 7.20 -3.52
N SER A 117 -16.22 6.33 -2.97
CA SER A 117 -16.56 6.34 -1.54
C SER A 117 -15.36 5.89 -0.70
N TYR A 118 -15.30 6.39 0.54
CA TYR A 118 -14.19 6.12 1.44
C TYR A 118 -14.72 5.99 2.87
N ILE A 119 -14.57 4.81 3.44
CA ILE A 119 -14.84 4.55 4.86
C ILE A 119 -13.49 4.50 5.59
N LYS A 120 -13.47 5.04 6.81
CA LYS A 120 -12.23 5.14 7.58
C LYS A 120 -12.50 5.09 9.08
N LYS A 121 -11.49 4.67 9.83
CA LYS A 121 -11.43 4.72 11.30
C LYS A 121 -10.05 5.20 11.73
N ASN A 122 -9.93 5.73 12.95
CA ASN A 122 -8.61 5.84 13.56
C ASN A 122 -8.22 4.50 14.15
N ILE A 123 -6.96 4.09 14.01
CA ILE A 123 -6.46 2.83 14.53
C ILE A 123 -6.50 2.84 16.07
N SER A 124 -6.13 3.96 16.68
CA SER A 124 -6.24 4.16 18.13
C SER A 124 -7.66 4.03 18.70
N ASP A 125 -8.70 4.28 17.88
CA ASP A 125 -10.09 4.15 18.32
C ASP A 125 -10.56 2.67 18.33
N VAL A 126 -9.93 1.81 17.53
CA VAL A 126 -10.32 0.39 17.39
C VAL A 126 -9.35 -0.59 18.02
N SER A 127 -8.12 -0.16 18.33
CA SER A 127 -7.08 -1.00 18.92
C SER A 127 -6.53 -0.33 20.18
N SER A 128 -6.78 -0.93 21.34
CA SER A 128 -6.23 -0.46 22.62
C SER A 128 -4.72 -0.69 22.75
N SER A 129 -4.14 -1.58 21.92
CA SER A 129 -2.70 -1.81 21.88
C SER A 129 -1.96 -0.81 20.99
N TRP A 130 -2.66 -0.08 20.12
CA TRP A 130 -2.05 0.97 19.32
C TRP A 130 -1.64 2.16 20.20
N PRO A 131 -0.37 2.59 20.16
CA PRO A 131 0.10 3.68 21.01
C PRO A 131 -0.43 5.05 20.55
N SER A 132 -0.51 6.01 21.48
CA SER A 132 -1.04 7.37 21.26
C SER A 132 -0.31 8.22 20.19
N LYS A 133 0.85 7.75 19.73
CA LYS A 133 1.65 8.33 18.64
C LYS A 133 2.17 7.24 17.69
N GLY A 134 1.40 6.16 17.54
CA GLY A 134 1.69 5.11 16.58
C GLY A 134 1.82 5.70 15.19
N MET A 135 2.66 5.08 14.39
CA MET A 135 2.81 5.46 12.99
C MET A 135 2.74 4.21 12.14
N ALA A 136 1.86 4.21 11.14
CA ALA A 136 1.81 3.16 10.15
C ALA A 136 2.89 3.41 9.08
N CYS A 137 3.63 2.36 8.72
CA CYS A 137 4.68 2.45 7.71
C CYS A 137 4.34 1.73 6.40
N HIS A 138 3.44 0.75 6.42
CA HIS A 138 2.96 0.06 5.22
C HIS A 138 1.68 -0.73 5.53
N LEU A 139 1.00 -1.25 4.50
CA LEU A 139 0.02 -2.32 4.67
C LEU A 139 0.11 -3.40 3.59
N THR A 140 -0.46 -4.56 3.87
CA THR A 140 -0.75 -5.59 2.87
C THR A 140 -2.08 -6.26 3.23
N THR A 141 -2.52 -7.23 2.44
CA THR A 141 -3.80 -7.91 2.66
C THR A 141 -3.64 -9.42 2.59
N ASP A 142 -4.36 -10.11 3.47
CA ASP A 142 -4.62 -11.54 3.37
C ASP A 142 -6.02 -11.73 2.81
N LEU A 143 -6.09 -11.96 1.50
CA LEU A 143 -7.34 -12.08 0.75
C LEU A 143 -8.15 -13.34 1.11
N VAL A 144 -7.50 -14.37 1.66
CA VAL A 144 -8.19 -15.61 2.05
C VAL A 144 -9.04 -15.36 3.28
N ASN A 145 -8.53 -14.58 4.23
CA ASN A 145 -9.21 -14.26 5.48
C ASN A 145 -9.85 -12.87 5.49
N ASN A 146 -9.80 -12.13 4.38
CA ASN A 146 -10.24 -10.74 4.28
C ASN A 146 -9.60 -9.84 5.34
N HIS A 147 -8.31 -10.07 5.65
CA HIS A 147 -7.59 -9.28 6.62
C HIS A 147 -6.73 -8.19 5.97
N ILE A 148 -6.61 -7.07 6.67
CA ILE A 148 -5.71 -5.98 6.37
C ILE A 148 -4.60 -6.00 7.43
N LEU A 149 -3.36 -6.13 6.99
CA LEU A 149 -2.18 -6.19 7.84
C LEU A 149 -1.45 -4.85 7.76
N VAL A 150 -1.37 -4.13 8.87
CA VAL A 150 -0.77 -2.80 8.96
C VAL A 150 0.52 -2.85 9.77
N GLY A 151 1.62 -2.48 9.13
CA GLY A 151 2.93 -2.42 9.75
C GLY A 151 3.10 -1.15 10.57
N ARG A 152 3.63 -1.28 11.79
CA ARG A 152 3.92 -0.14 12.65
C ARG A 152 5.41 0.23 12.60
N TYR A 153 5.65 1.50 12.33
CA TYR A 153 6.97 2.11 12.30
C TYR A 153 7.71 1.92 13.64
N ASN A 154 8.97 1.47 13.58
CA ASN A 154 9.89 1.31 14.71
C ASN A 154 9.41 0.39 15.85
N SER A 155 8.69 -0.69 15.53
CA SER A 155 8.28 -1.70 16.52
C SER A 155 8.36 -3.15 16.07
N GLY A 156 8.29 -3.42 14.76
CA GLY A 156 8.08 -4.79 14.26
C GLY A 156 6.65 -5.32 14.50
N ASP A 157 5.75 -4.52 15.06
CA ASP A 157 4.34 -4.89 15.22
C ASP A 157 3.62 -4.82 13.86
N VAL A 158 2.81 -5.82 13.57
CA VAL A 158 1.87 -5.84 12.44
C VAL A 158 0.47 -6.05 12.97
N TYR A 159 -0.38 -5.03 12.87
CA TYR A 159 -1.75 -5.02 13.35
C TYR A 159 -2.68 -5.59 12.28
N VAL A 160 -3.52 -6.53 12.67
CA VAL A 160 -4.44 -7.23 11.76
C VAL A 160 -5.85 -6.71 12.00
N PHE A 161 -6.51 -6.28 10.92
CA PHE A 161 -7.88 -5.81 10.90
C PHE A 161 -8.73 -6.63 9.94
N ASP A 162 -10.04 -6.70 10.17
CA ASP A 162 -10.99 -7.23 9.19
C ASP A 162 -11.36 -6.21 8.10
N ASP A 163 -12.16 -6.64 7.13
CA ASP A 163 -12.68 -5.80 6.04
C ASP A 163 -13.76 -4.78 6.48
N GLN A 164 -14.08 -4.75 7.78
CA GLN A 164 -14.92 -3.76 8.45
C GLN A 164 -14.08 -2.81 9.32
N LEU A 165 -12.75 -2.88 9.21
CA LEU A 165 -11.78 -2.07 9.94
C LEU A 165 -11.82 -2.30 11.46
N ASN A 166 -12.24 -3.47 11.93
CA ASN A 166 -12.15 -3.85 13.33
C ASN A 166 -10.81 -4.53 13.60
N TYR A 167 -10.20 -4.21 14.73
CA TYR A 167 -8.96 -4.84 15.16
C TYR A 167 -9.21 -6.31 15.54
N HIS A 168 -8.33 -7.19 15.09
CA HIS A 168 -8.36 -8.61 15.42
C HIS A 168 -7.23 -9.02 16.37
N HIS A 169 -5.98 -8.82 15.96
CA HIS A 169 -4.80 -9.18 16.74
C HIS A 169 -3.55 -8.47 16.22
N THR A 170 -2.42 -8.63 16.90
CA THR A 170 -1.10 -8.12 16.48
C THR A 170 -0.14 -9.28 16.30
N LEU A 171 0.58 -9.30 15.19
CA LEU A 171 1.73 -10.16 14.95
C LEU A 171 3.01 -9.40 15.34
N ILE A 172 3.97 -10.11 15.91
CA ILE A 172 5.27 -9.56 16.29
C ILE A 172 6.32 -10.14 15.36
N LEU A 173 6.97 -9.30 14.55
CA LEU A 173 8.07 -9.70 13.69
C LEU A 173 9.35 -9.94 14.49
N PRO A 174 10.32 -10.69 13.95
CA PRO A 174 11.63 -10.86 14.59
C PRO A 174 12.31 -9.50 14.85
N ASP A 175 13.05 -9.38 15.95
CA ASP A 175 13.67 -8.13 16.42
C ASP A 175 14.55 -7.38 15.39
N MET A 176 15.00 -8.08 14.34
CA MET A 176 15.77 -7.48 13.24
C MET A 176 14.90 -6.59 12.32
N ILE A 177 13.59 -6.82 12.25
CA ILE A 177 12.64 -6.05 11.44
C ILE A 177 11.89 -5.08 12.35
N LYS A 178 12.43 -3.87 12.48
CA LYS A 178 11.80 -2.82 13.32
C LYS A 178 10.81 -1.96 12.56
N CYS A 179 10.99 -1.83 11.26
CA CYS A 179 10.14 -1.01 10.41
C CYS A 179 9.74 -1.86 9.21
N PRO A 180 8.58 -2.54 9.24
CA PRO A 180 8.08 -3.30 8.10
C PRO A 180 7.67 -2.33 6.99
N SER A 181 8.67 -1.88 6.24
CA SER A 181 8.59 -0.78 5.28
C SER A 181 8.04 -1.23 3.94
N ASP A 182 8.19 -2.52 3.65
CA ASP A 182 7.52 -3.24 2.58
C ASP A 182 6.96 -4.55 3.17
N MET A 183 5.77 -4.93 2.71
CA MET A 183 5.06 -6.11 3.18
C MET A 183 4.30 -6.78 2.05
N ALA A 184 4.47 -8.09 1.93
CA ALA A 184 3.68 -8.92 1.03
C ALA A 184 3.17 -10.15 1.80
N PHE A 185 1.89 -10.47 1.63
CA PHE A 185 1.30 -11.68 2.20
C PHE A 185 0.93 -12.65 1.08
N SER A 186 1.39 -13.90 1.19
CA SER A 186 1.12 -14.95 0.22
C SER A 186 1.17 -16.31 0.89
N ASP A 187 0.21 -17.19 0.58
CA ASP A 187 0.15 -18.57 1.07
C ASP A 187 0.32 -18.71 2.61
N GLY A 188 -0.35 -17.82 3.35
CA GLY A 188 -0.30 -17.81 4.81
C GLY A 188 1.02 -17.29 5.40
N LYS A 189 1.89 -16.70 4.57
CA LYS A 189 3.20 -16.19 4.98
C LYS A 189 3.27 -14.69 4.73
N LEU A 190 3.77 -13.98 5.74
CA LEU A 190 4.12 -12.58 5.63
C LEU A 190 5.61 -12.45 5.31
N LEU A 191 5.93 -11.78 4.22
CA LEU A 191 7.27 -11.31 3.86
C LEU A 191 7.35 -9.83 4.20
N SER A 192 8.45 -9.42 4.83
CA SER A 192 8.67 -8.02 5.18
C SER A 192 10.16 -7.66 5.19
N SER A 193 10.47 -6.40 4.87
CA SER A 193 11.80 -5.80 4.95
C SER A 193 11.81 -4.50 5.75
#